data_AF-A0A7Y4NDY4-F1
#
_entry.id   AF-A0A7Y4NDY4-F1
#
_cell.length_a   1.000
_cell.length_b   1.000
_cell.length_c   1.000
_cell.angle_alpha   90.00
_cell.angle_beta   90.00
_cell.angle_gamma   90.00
#
_symmetry.space_group_name_H-M   'P 1'
#
loop_
_entity.id
_entity.type
_entity.pdbx_description
1 polymer ?
#
loop_
_entity_poly.entity_id
_entity_poly.type
_entity_poly.pdbx_seq_one_letter_code
_entity_poly.pdbx_strand_id
1 'polypeptide(L)'
;MKRTDIARLTALERKALLEELAAMVATGELGLGDASRILRGVMLGMDRKTFAQAMKLSTSVVATLEDDPKANPTLETLNKVFAPFGGKVALSFPRLEEPPPLDDAKRQRRDMLRAALAKSRRRRRSAEP
;
A
#
# COMPACT_ATOMS: atom_id res chain seq x y z
N MET A 1 6.64 11.06 0.67
CA MET A 1 5.91 11.34 1.93
C MET A 1 6.72 10.80 3.08
N LYS A 2 7.02 11.60 4.11
CA LYS A 2 7.75 11.15 5.31
C LYS A 2 6.73 10.69 6.36
N ARG A 3 7.14 9.81 7.29
CA ARG A 3 6.29 9.35 8.42
C ARG A 3 5.77 10.51 9.26
N THR A 4 6.58 11.54 9.45
CA THR A 4 6.22 12.79 10.14
C THR A 4 5.04 13.51 9.51
N ASP A 5 4.87 13.37 8.19
CA ASP A 5 3.77 14.00 7.45
C ASP A 5 2.48 13.20 7.65
N ILE A 6 2.57 11.87 7.74
CA ILE A 6 1.41 11.00 8.04
C ILE A 6 0.91 11.18 9.47
N ALA A 7 1.81 11.32 10.44
CA ALA A 7 1.43 11.46 11.84
C ALA A 7 0.61 12.74 12.14
N ARG A 8 0.69 13.73 11.25
CA ARG A 8 -0.07 14.99 11.33
C ARG A 8 -1.41 14.94 10.59
N LEU A 9 -1.69 13.87 9.85
CA LEU A 9 -2.96 13.72 9.13
C LEU A 9 -4.09 13.55 10.13
N THR A 10 -5.20 14.22 9.86
CA THR A 10 -6.48 13.96 10.49
C THR A 10 -6.95 12.54 10.17
N ALA A 11 -7.90 12.02 10.97
CA ALA A 11 -8.51 10.72 10.70
C ALA A 11 -9.13 10.64 9.29
N LEU A 12 -9.73 11.74 8.82
CA LEU A 12 -10.34 11.83 7.50
C LEU A 12 -9.28 11.77 6.38
N GLU A 13 -8.18 12.51 6.51
CA GLU A 13 -7.09 12.46 5.54
C GLU A 13 -6.40 11.11 5.50
N ARG A 14 -6.23 10.47 6.66
CA ARG A 14 -5.69 9.11 6.77
C ARG A 14 -6.60 8.10 6.07
N LYS A 15 -7.91 8.20 6.26
CA LYS A 15 -8.90 7.35 5.57
C LYS A 15 -8.81 7.54 4.06
N ALA A 16 -8.84 8.78 3.59
CA ALA A 16 -8.79 9.07 2.16
C ALA A 16 -7.47 8.60 1.50
N LEU A 17 -6.34 8.66 2.22
CA LEU A 17 -5.08 8.08 1.77
C LEU A 17 -5.17 6.55 1.60
N LEU A 18 -5.78 5.85 2.56
CA LEU A 18 -5.94 4.40 2.50
C LEU A 18 -6.86 3.97 1.36
N GLU A 19 -7.98 4.67 1.18
CA GLU A 19 -8.95 4.41 0.11
C GLU A 19 -8.32 4.60 -1.28
N GLU A 20 -7.51 5.63 -1.44
CA GLU A 20 -6.83 5.88 -2.71
C GLU A 20 -5.74 4.84 -3.01
N LEU A 21 -5.03 4.40 -1.99
CA LEU A 21 -4.03 3.34 -2.12
C LEU A 21 -4.71 2.02 -2.52
N ALA A 22 -5.88 1.72 -1.93
CA ALA A 22 -6.70 0.59 -2.34
C ALA A 22 -7.21 0.72 -3.79
N ALA A 23 -7.64 1.92 -4.21
CA ALA A 23 -8.06 2.17 -5.59
C ALA A 23 -6.92 1.95 -6.59
N MET A 24 -5.70 2.42 -6.30
CA MET A 24 -4.53 2.16 -7.15
C MET A 24 -4.14 0.69 -7.23
N VAL A 25 -4.36 -0.09 -6.16
CA VAL A 25 -4.20 -1.54 -6.21
C VAL A 25 -5.25 -2.17 -7.12
N ALA A 26 -6.51 -1.75 -6.99
CA ALA A 26 -7.61 -2.27 -7.80
C ALA A 26 -7.45 -1.95 -9.30
N THR A 27 -6.86 -0.80 -9.66
CA THR A 27 -6.57 -0.44 -11.06
C THR A 27 -5.28 -1.08 -11.61
N GLY A 28 -4.49 -1.77 -10.77
CA GLY A 28 -3.22 -2.36 -11.16
C GLY A 28 -2.06 -1.37 -11.28
N GLU A 29 -2.26 -0.10 -10.89
CA GLU A 29 -1.18 0.90 -10.81
C GLU A 29 -0.17 0.57 -9.70
N LEU A 30 -0.61 -0.16 -8.69
CA LEU A 30 0.17 -0.58 -7.54
C LEU A 30 -0.04 -2.07 -7.25
N GLY A 31 1.01 -2.82 -6.94
CA GLY A 31 0.87 -4.19 -6.44
C GLY A 31 0.47 -4.22 -4.96
N LEU A 32 -0.14 -5.32 -4.51
CA LEU A 32 -0.41 -5.54 -3.07
C LEU A 32 0.88 -5.49 -2.22
N GLY A 33 2.00 -5.96 -2.76
CA GLY A 33 3.31 -5.86 -2.13
C GLY A 33 3.82 -4.44 -1.94
N ASP A 34 3.61 -3.59 -2.95
CA ASP A 34 3.95 -2.17 -2.86
C ASP A 34 3.09 -1.48 -1.80
N ALA A 35 1.78 -1.81 -1.73
CA ALA A 35 0.89 -1.29 -0.70
C ALA A 35 1.37 -1.66 0.70
N SER A 36 1.65 -2.95 0.92
CA SER A 36 2.16 -3.47 2.18
C SER A 36 3.42 -2.71 2.61
N ARG A 37 4.39 -2.55 1.70
CA ARG A 37 5.65 -1.84 1.97
C ARG A 37 5.44 -0.39 2.38
N ILE A 38 4.57 0.33 1.66
CA ILE A 38 4.27 1.74 1.93
C ILE A 38 3.60 1.89 3.29
N LEU A 39 2.57 1.09 3.56
CA LEU A 39 1.82 1.18 4.81
C LEU A 39 2.69 0.80 6.01
N ARG A 40 3.46 -0.30 5.90
CA ARG A 40 4.42 -0.72 6.93
C ARG A 40 5.46 0.37 7.21
N GLY A 41 6.11 0.89 6.17
CA GLY A 41 7.22 1.84 6.33
C GLY A 41 6.79 3.25 6.69
N VAL A 42 5.69 3.74 6.12
CA VAL A 42 5.28 5.15 6.28
C VAL A 42 4.28 5.32 7.42
N MET A 43 3.34 4.38 7.62
CA MET A 43 2.34 4.51 8.68
C MET A 43 2.79 3.88 10.00
N LEU A 44 3.35 2.66 9.97
CA LEU A 44 3.83 2.01 11.20
C LEU A 44 5.29 2.35 11.50
N GLY A 45 6.08 2.66 10.46
CA GLY A 45 7.52 2.84 10.55
C GLY A 45 8.21 1.62 11.16
N MET A 46 7.72 0.44 10.82
CA MET A 46 8.31 -0.84 11.22
C MET A 46 9.21 -1.36 10.11
N ASP A 47 10.32 -2.00 10.48
CA ASP A 47 11.05 -2.86 9.55
C ASP A 47 10.26 -4.16 9.26
N ARG A 48 10.76 -4.97 8.33
CA ARG A 48 10.09 -6.23 7.93
C ARG A 48 10.02 -7.25 9.06
N LYS A 49 11.07 -7.35 9.88
CA LYS A 49 11.16 -8.34 10.96
C LYS A 49 10.15 -8.01 12.04
N THR A 50 10.12 -6.76 12.50
CA THR A 50 9.15 -6.29 13.49
C THR A 50 7.72 -6.42 12.99
N PHE A 51 7.46 -6.05 11.73
CA PHE A 51 6.13 -6.17 11.14
C PHE A 51 5.68 -7.63 11.02
N ALA A 52 6.55 -8.53 10.53
CA ALA A 52 6.25 -9.95 10.41
C ALA A 52 5.90 -10.56 11.77
N GLN A 53 6.69 -10.26 12.81
CA GLN A 53 6.42 -10.70 14.19
C GLN A 53 5.05 -10.21 14.68
N ALA A 54 4.74 -8.92 14.49
CA ALA A 54 3.46 -8.36 14.90
C ALA A 54 2.28 -9.04 14.19
N MET A 55 2.43 -9.38 12.90
CA MET A 55 1.40 -10.04 12.09
C MET A 55 1.39 -11.57 12.24
N LYS A 56 2.27 -12.14 13.08
CA LYS A 56 2.45 -13.59 13.24
C LYS A 56 2.73 -14.29 11.89
N LEU A 57 3.59 -13.66 11.08
CA LEU A 57 4.09 -14.16 9.80
C LEU A 57 5.61 -14.35 9.88
N SER A 58 6.18 -15.12 8.94
CA SER A 58 7.63 -15.14 8.78
C SER A 58 8.11 -13.87 8.07
N THR A 59 9.33 -13.43 8.36
CA THR A 59 9.96 -12.32 7.62
C THR A 59 10.08 -12.63 6.13
N SER A 60 10.26 -13.90 5.75
CA SER A 60 10.31 -14.32 4.34
C SER A 60 8.97 -14.14 3.62
N VAL A 61 7.84 -14.37 4.29
CA VAL A 61 6.51 -14.13 3.70
C VAL A 61 6.31 -12.63 3.41
N VAL A 62 6.68 -11.75 4.35
CA VAL A 62 6.60 -10.30 4.13
C VAL A 62 7.56 -9.85 3.03
N ALA A 63 8.79 -10.37 3.01
CA ALA A 63 9.77 -10.04 1.96
C ALA A 63 9.29 -10.50 0.57
N THR A 64 8.78 -11.73 0.46
CA THR A 64 8.23 -12.27 -0.80
C THR A 64 7.05 -11.45 -1.28
N LEU A 65 6.09 -11.15 -0.40
CA LEU A 65 4.95 -10.29 -0.72
C LEU A 65 5.41 -8.92 -1.26
N GLU A 66 6.39 -8.29 -0.63
CA GLU A 66 6.82 -6.94 -1.01
C GLU A 66 7.68 -6.92 -2.28
N ASP A 67 8.61 -7.88 -2.43
CA ASP A 67 9.68 -7.82 -3.42
C ASP A 67 9.39 -8.60 -4.70
N ASP A 68 8.57 -9.65 -4.65
CA ASP A 68 8.22 -10.45 -5.82
C ASP A 68 6.88 -9.98 -6.43
N PRO A 69 6.88 -9.37 -7.64
CA PRO A 69 5.65 -8.98 -8.33
C PRO A 69 4.73 -10.15 -8.68
N LYS A 70 5.25 -11.40 -8.68
CA LYS A 70 4.50 -12.63 -8.96
C LYS A 70 4.05 -13.35 -7.69
N ALA A 71 4.31 -12.79 -6.50
CA ALA A 71 3.88 -13.39 -5.25
C ALA A 71 2.36 -13.61 -5.23
N ASN A 72 1.94 -14.82 -4.86
CA ASN A 72 0.52 -15.20 -4.77
C ASN A 72 0.17 -15.66 -3.34
N PRO A 73 0.13 -14.73 -2.37
CA PRO A 73 -0.21 -15.05 -0.98
C PRO A 73 -1.70 -15.41 -0.82
N THR A 74 -2.01 -16.18 0.23
CA THR A 74 -3.41 -16.48 0.57
C THR A 74 -4.16 -15.22 1.02
N LEU A 75 -5.49 -15.22 0.86
CA LEU A 75 -6.36 -14.15 1.40
C LEU A 75 -6.16 -13.98 2.92
N GLU A 76 -5.91 -15.06 3.65
CA GLU A 76 -5.60 -14.98 5.08
C GLU A 76 -4.33 -14.16 5.35
N THR A 77 -3.27 -14.40 4.57
CA THR A 77 -2.00 -13.68 4.70
C THR A 77 -2.18 -12.21 4.37
N LEU A 78 -2.90 -11.90 3.28
CA LEU A 78 -3.22 -10.53 2.90
C LEU A 78 -4.05 -9.82 3.99
N ASN A 79 -5.06 -10.50 4.53
CA ASN A 79 -5.87 -9.94 5.60
C ASN A 79 -5.06 -9.68 6.88
N LYS A 80 -4.13 -10.57 7.27
CA LYS A 80 -3.20 -10.31 8.37
C LYS A 80 -2.37 -9.06 8.11
N VAL A 81 -1.81 -8.91 6.91
CA VAL A 81 -0.98 -7.76 6.53
C VAL A 81 -1.75 -6.44 6.56
N PHE A 82 -3.01 -6.42 6.12
CA PHE A 82 -3.79 -5.18 6.02
C PHE A 82 -4.66 -4.86 7.25
N ALA A 83 -4.86 -5.83 8.16
CA ALA A 83 -5.66 -5.67 9.37
C ALA A 83 -5.26 -4.47 10.26
N PRO A 84 -3.97 -4.15 10.49
CA PRO A 84 -3.57 -2.99 11.32
C PRO A 84 -4.03 -1.64 10.77
N PHE A 85 -4.41 -1.60 9.49
CA PHE A 85 -4.88 -0.38 8.82
C PHE A 85 -6.40 -0.32 8.71
N GLY A 86 -7.11 -1.33 9.22
CA GLY A 86 -8.55 -1.51 9.01
C GLY A 86 -8.89 -2.05 7.62
N GLY A 87 -7.90 -2.55 6.87
CA GLY A 87 -8.09 -3.09 5.53
C GLY A 87 -8.50 -4.56 5.54
N LYS A 88 -9.32 -4.96 4.55
CA LYS A 88 -9.69 -6.35 4.27
C LYS A 88 -9.62 -6.57 2.76
N VAL A 89 -9.01 -7.66 2.33
CA VAL A 89 -9.03 -8.09 0.93
C VAL A 89 -10.25 -8.97 0.71
N ALA A 90 -11.05 -8.62 -0.30
CA ALA A 90 -12.27 -9.32 -0.66
C ALA A 90 -12.46 -9.32 -2.18
N LEU A 91 -13.18 -10.31 -2.68
CA LEU A 91 -13.69 -10.31 -4.04
C LEU A 91 -14.89 -9.36 -4.12
N SER A 92 -14.93 -8.54 -5.16
CA SER A 92 -16.05 -7.65 -5.45
C SER A 92 -16.50 -7.83 -6.91
N PHE A 93 -17.78 -7.62 -7.18
CA PHE A 93 -18.37 -7.71 -8.52
C PHE A 93 -18.88 -6.33 -8.96
N PRO A 94 -17.98 -5.37 -9.28
CA PRO A 94 -18.35 -3.96 -9.49
C PRO A 94 -19.05 -3.71 -10.83
N ARG A 95 -19.16 -4.71 -11.72
CA ARG A 95 -19.69 -4.56 -13.09
C ARG A 95 -21.16 -4.08 -13.16
N LEU A 96 -21.81 -3.89 -12.01
CA LEU A 96 -23.16 -3.33 -11.89
C LEU A 96 -23.17 -1.81 -11.65
N GLU A 97 -22.02 -1.16 -11.44
CA GLU A 97 -21.92 0.27 -11.15
C GLU A 97 -20.80 0.93 -11.97
N GLU A 98 -21.10 2.04 -12.64
CA GLU A 98 -20.06 2.85 -13.29
C GLU A 98 -19.15 3.46 -12.20
N PRO A 99 -17.81 3.37 -12.33
CA PRO A 99 -16.92 3.97 -11.34
C PRO A 99 -17.13 5.49 -11.33
N PRO A 100 -17.30 6.10 -10.14
CA PRO A 100 -17.54 7.53 -10.06
C PRO A 100 -16.35 8.30 -10.65
N PRO A 101 -16.58 9.43 -11.35
CA PRO A 101 -15.51 10.24 -11.90
C PRO A 101 -14.56 10.72 -10.80
N LEU A 102 -13.26 10.77 -11.10
CA LEU A 102 -12.27 11.29 -10.16
C LEU A 102 -12.45 12.80 -9.97
N ASP A 103 -12.72 13.21 -8.73
CA ASP A 103 -12.61 14.61 -8.31
C ASP A 103 -11.16 15.12 -8.39
N ASP A 104 -10.99 16.44 -8.47
CA ASP A 104 -9.69 17.08 -8.66
C ASP A 104 -8.72 16.83 -7.49
N ALA A 105 -9.24 16.69 -6.27
CA ALA A 105 -8.43 16.42 -5.08
C ALA A 105 -7.83 15.00 -5.12
N LYS A 106 -8.62 13.99 -5.53
CA LYS A 106 -8.15 12.61 -5.77
C LYS A 106 -7.13 12.59 -6.90
N ARG A 107 -7.33 13.37 -7.97
CA ARG A 107 -6.37 13.46 -9.07
C ARG A 107 -5.01 13.98 -8.58
N GLN A 108 -5.01 15.09 -7.85
CA GLN A 108 -3.78 15.67 -7.30
C GLN A 108 -3.07 14.71 -6.34
N ARG A 109 -3.82 14.04 -5.45
CA ARG A 109 -3.23 13.08 -4.51
C ARG A 109 -2.64 11.86 -5.23
N ARG A 110 -3.28 11.40 -6.32
CA ARG A 110 -2.76 10.30 -7.16
C ARG A 110 -1.45 10.69 -7.81
N ASP A 111 -1.37 11.92 -8.32
CA ASP A 111 -0.15 12.42 -8.93
C ASP A 111 0.98 12.57 -7.91
N MET A 112 0.68 13.02 -6.69
CA MET A 112 1.65 13.05 -5.58
C MET A 112 2.15 11.65 -5.21
N LEU A 113 1.26 10.67 -5.11
CA LEU A 113 1.62 9.29 -4.79
C LEU A 113 2.43 8.66 -5.92
N ARG A 114 2.05 8.86 -7.18
CA ARG A 114 2.83 8.45 -8.36
C ARG A 114 4.22 9.05 -8.36
N ALA A 115 4.35 10.36 -8.12
CA ALA A 115 5.65 11.03 -8.04
C ALA A 115 6.52 10.46 -6.91
N ALA A 116 5.93 10.18 -5.75
CA ALA A 116 6.63 9.57 -4.62
C ALA A 116 7.13 8.15 -4.95
N LEU A 117 6.32 7.34 -5.65
CA LEU A 117 6.67 5.99 -6.10
C LEU A 117 7.73 5.99 -7.21
N ALA A 118 7.65 6.91 -8.17
CA ALA A 118 8.64 7.05 -9.22
C ALA A 118 10.03 7.42 -8.65
N LYS A 119 10.06 8.31 -7.65
CA LYS A 119 11.30 8.69 -6.96
C LYS A 119 11.90 7.53 -6.17
N SER A 120 11.08 6.66 -5.58
CA SER A 120 11.57 5.46 -4.87
C SER A 120 12.10 4.39 -5.83
N ARG A 121 11.47 4.21 -7.01
CA ARG A 121 11.97 3.33 -8.08
C ARG A 121 13.29 3.81 -8.68
N ARG A 122 13.47 5.12 -8.92
CA ARG A 122 14.74 5.68 -9.42
C ARG A 122 15.89 5.48 -8.44
N ARG A 123 15.66 5.69 -7.14
CA ARG A 123 16.69 5.44 -6.09
C ARG A 123 17.17 3.99 -6.01
N ARG A 124 16.35 3.00 -6.38
CA ARG A 124 16.79 1.60 -6.44
C ARG A 124 17.71 1.34 -7.65
N ARG A 125 17.38 1.88 -8.82
CA ARG A 125 18.20 1.71 -10.05
C ARG A 125 19.56 2.42 -10.00
N SER A 126 19.70 3.47 -9.17
CA SER A 126 20.98 4.17 -8.98
C SER A 126 21.89 3.52 -7.93
N ALA A 127 21.43 2.46 -7.26
CA ALA A 127 22.14 1.76 -6.19
C ALA A 127 22.53 0.31 -6.55
N GLU A 128 22.29 -0.12 -7.79
CA GLU A 128 22.90 -1.30 -8.38
C GLU A 128 24.15 -0.87 -9.16
N PRO A 129 25.34 -1.47 -8.88
CA PRO A 129 26.57 -1.22 -9.62
C PRO A 129 26.54 -1.82 -11.04
#